data_AF-A0A7K4UJ75-F1
#
_entry.id   AF-A0A7K4UJ75-F1
#
_cell.length_a   1.000
_cell.length_b   1.000
_cell.length_c   1.000
_cell.angle_alpha   90.00
_cell.angle_beta   90.00
_cell.angle_gamma   90.00
#
_symmetry.space_group_name_H-M   'P 1'
#
loop_
_entity.id
_entity.type
_entity.pdbx_description
1 polymer ?
#
loop_
_entity_poly.entity_id
_entity_poly.type
_entity_poly.pdbx_seq_one_letter_code
_entity_poly.pdbx_strand_id
1 'polypeptide(L)'
;QPMLWPAWVYCTRYSDRPSSGPRSRKPKKKNPNKEDKRPRTAFTAEQLQRLKAEFQTNRYLTEQRRQSLAQELGLNESQIKIWFQNKRAKIKKATGSKNSLAVHLMAQGLYNHSTTAKDGKADSE
;
A
#
# COMPACT_ATOMS: atom_id res chain seq x y z
N GLN A 1 20.14 -4.65 -30.84
CA GLN A 1 19.80 -5.04 -29.45
C GLN A 1 18.40 -5.63 -29.46
N PRO A 2 18.17 -6.85 -28.91
CA PRO A 2 16.83 -7.39 -28.83
C PRO A 2 15.99 -6.55 -27.87
N MET A 3 14.80 -6.14 -28.32
CA MET A 3 13.84 -5.39 -27.51
C MET A 3 13.38 -6.27 -26.34
N LEU A 4 13.84 -5.96 -25.12
CA LEU A 4 13.41 -6.64 -23.90
C LEU A 4 12.06 -6.05 -23.46
N TRP A 5 10.99 -6.82 -23.58
CA TRP A 5 9.66 -6.34 -23.19
C TRP A 5 9.54 -6.35 -21.65
N PRO A 6 8.82 -5.40 -21.04
CA PRO A 6 8.69 -5.36 -19.59
C PRO A 6 8.14 -6.66 -18.99
N ALA A 7 8.64 -7.08 -17.83
CA ALA A 7 8.29 -8.36 -17.18
C ALA A 7 6.78 -8.64 -17.04
N TRP A 8 5.93 -7.59 -16.93
CA TRP A 8 4.47 -7.74 -16.87
C TRP A 8 3.84 -8.38 -18.11
N VAL A 9 4.54 -8.35 -19.26
CA VAL A 9 4.11 -8.97 -20.52
C VAL A 9 4.21 -10.50 -20.44
N TYR A 10 5.22 -11.03 -19.75
CA TYR A 10 5.48 -12.47 -19.66
C TYR A 10 4.74 -13.17 -18.51
N CYS A 11 4.26 -12.41 -17.51
CA CYS A 11 3.49 -12.95 -16.37
C CYS A 11 2.04 -13.39 -16.71
N THR A 12 1.65 -13.46 -17.98
CA THR A 12 0.27 -13.81 -18.39
C THR A 12 0.09 -15.20 -19.00
N ARG A 13 1.12 -16.05 -19.07
CA ARG A 13 1.02 -17.27 -19.89
C ARG A 13 1.67 -18.54 -19.32
N TYR A 14 1.53 -18.79 -18.03
CA TYR A 14 1.57 -20.16 -17.48
C TYR A 14 0.64 -20.24 -16.28
N SER A 15 -0.61 -20.56 -16.56
CA SER A 15 -1.56 -21.07 -15.58
C SER A 15 -2.42 -22.05 -16.35
N ASP A 16 -2.02 -23.31 -16.27
CA ASP A 16 -2.73 -24.49 -16.75
C ASP A 16 -4.20 -24.46 -16.33
N ARG A 17 -5.02 -23.80 -17.15
CA ARG A 17 -6.47 -23.78 -17.02
C ARG A 17 -7.06 -24.01 -18.39
N PRO A 18 -7.52 -25.23 -18.71
CA PRO A 18 -8.20 -25.47 -19.97
C PRO A 18 -9.54 -24.72 -19.91
N SER A 19 -9.85 -24.00 -20.98
CA SER A 19 -11.05 -23.15 -21.12
C SER A 19 -11.02 -21.81 -20.39
N SER A 20 -10.36 -20.84 -21.02
CA SER A 20 -10.99 -19.60 -21.48
C SER A 20 -9.94 -18.80 -22.25
N GLY A 21 -10.22 -18.51 -23.52
CA GLY A 21 -9.31 -17.89 -24.47
C GLY A 21 -8.73 -16.53 -24.04
N PRO A 22 -7.98 -15.85 -24.93
CA PRO A 22 -7.20 -14.66 -24.59
C PRO A 22 -8.08 -13.67 -23.84
N ARG A 23 -7.67 -13.31 -22.62
CA ARG A 23 -8.33 -12.27 -21.81
C ARG A 23 -8.05 -10.93 -22.47
N SER A 24 -8.70 -10.69 -23.62
CA SER A 24 -8.82 -9.38 -24.20
C SER A 24 -9.33 -8.49 -23.09
N ARG A 25 -8.53 -7.50 -22.69
CA ARG A 25 -9.01 -6.44 -21.84
C ARG A 25 -10.11 -5.77 -22.64
N LYS A 26 -11.36 -6.20 -22.45
CA LYS A 26 -12.51 -5.47 -22.97
C LYS A 26 -12.27 -4.01 -22.58
N PRO A 27 -12.20 -3.07 -23.55
CA PRO A 27 -12.10 -1.66 -23.22
C PRO A 27 -13.22 -1.41 -22.24
N LYS A 28 -12.84 -0.96 -21.04
CA LYS A 28 -13.74 -0.83 -19.91
C LYS A 28 -14.91 0.03 -20.38
N LYS A 29 -16.06 -0.60 -20.64
CA LYS A 29 -17.31 0.16 -20.80
C LYS A 29 -17.36 1.08 -19.61
N LYS A 30 -17.46 2.38 -19.89
CA LYS A 30 -17.52 3.45 -18.90
C LYS A 30 -18.85 3.28 -18.16
N ASN A 31 -18.95 2.25 -17.32
CA ASN A 31 -20.02 2.14 -16.35
C ASN A 31 -19.85 3.36 -15.45
N PRO A 32 -20.82 4.28 -15.38
CA PRO A 32 -20.75 5.45 -14.51
C PRO A 32 -20.79 5.06 -13.03
N ASN A 33 -20.96 3.77 -12.73
CA ASN A 33 -20.93 3.24 -11.38
C ASN A 33 -19.48 3.13 -10.87
N LYS A 34 -18.87 4.28 -10.56
CA LYS A 34 -17.61 4.40 -9.80
C LYS A 34 -17.82 4.14 -8.29
N GLU A 35 -19.04 3.81 -7.86
CA GLU A 35 -19.46 3.84 -6.46
C GLU A 35 -19.24 2.52 -5.71
N ASP A 36 -18.96 1.40 -6.41
CA ASP A 36 -18.78 0.09 -5.77
C ASP A 36 -17.43 -0.09 -5.04
N LYS A 37 -16.56 0.92 -5.08
CA LYS A 37 -15.35 0.96 -4.24
C LYS A 37 -15.61 1.98 -3.14
N ARG A 38 -15.65 1.52 -1.89
CA ARG A 38 -15.72 2.39 -0.70
C ARG A 38 -14.80 3.60 -0.94
N PRO A 39 -15.33 4.84 -0.89
CA PRO A 39 -14.55 6.02 -1.18
C PRO A 39 -13.31 6.05 -0.29
N ARG A 40 -12.17 6.41 -0.88
CA ARG A 40 -10.93 6.57 -0.12
C ARG A 40 -11.14 7.73 0.85
N THR A 41 -11.21 7.42 2.14
CA THR A 41 -11.29 8.42 3.20
C THR A 41 -9.88 8.84 3.58
N ALA A 42 -9.63 10.15 3.55
CA ALA A 42 -8.43 10.74 4.12
C ALA A 42 -8.71 11.10 5.59
N PHE A 43 -7.76 10.81 6.48
CA PHE A 43 -7.84 11.25 7.88
C PHE A 43 -7.40 12.70 8.01
N THR A 44 -8.00 13.43 8.94
CA THR A 44 -7.58 14.80 9.26
C THR A 44 -6.20 14.82 9.92
N ALA A 45 -5.56 16.00 9.95
CA ALA A 45 -4.25 16.15 10.58
C ALA A 45 -4.28 15.78 12.08
N GLU A 46 -5.31 16.23 12.78
CA GLU A 46 -5.54 15.95 14.20
C GLU A 46 -5.73 14.44 14.46
N GLN A 47 -6.57 13.77 13.65
CA GLN A 47 -6.76 12.32 13.72
C GLN A 47 -5.44 11.57 13.54
N LEU A 48 -4.61 12.00 12.58
CA LEU A 48 -3.30 11.41 12.35
C LEU A 48 -2.33 11.66 13.50
N GLN A 49 -2.35 12.83 14.13
CA GLN A 49 -1.50 13.13 15.28
C GLN A 49 -1.84 12.22 16.46
N ARG A 50 -3.13 12.07 16.78
CA ARG A 50 -3.57 11.20 17.86
C ARG A 50 -3.23 9.73 17.63
N LEU A 51 -3.42 9.24 16.40
CA LEU A 51 -3.03 7.88 16.00
C LEU A 51 -1.51 7.66 16.08
N LYS A 52 -0.70 8.66 15.71
CA LYS A 52 0.77 8.59 15.82
C LYS A 52 1.22 8.54 17.28
N ALA A 53 0.64 9.37 18.15
CA ALA A 53 0.95 9.37 19.58
C ALA A 53 0.65 8.00 20.19
N GLU A 54 -0.52 7.44 19.90
CA GLU A 54 -0.88 6.11 20.38
C GLU A 54 0.09 5.03 19.88
N PHE A 55 0.48 5.09 18.60
CA PHE A 55 1.39 4.12 18.00
C PHE A 55 2.80 4.15 18.61
N GLN A 56 3.24 5.30 19.13
CA GLN A 56 4.50 5.42 19.85
C GLN A 56 4.44 4.69 21.19
N THR A 57 3.31 4.78 21.90
CA THR A 57 3.08 4.06 23.16
C THR A 57 2.90 2.56 22.93
N ASN A 58 2.07 2.18 21.96
CA ASN A 58 1.82 0.77 21.66
C ASN A 58 1.65 0.54 20.15
N ARG A 59 2.52 -0.30 19.57
CA ARG A 59 2.48 -0.65 18.14
C ARG A 59 1.31 -1.57 17.77
N TYR A 60 0.64 -2.18 18.75
CA TYR A 60 -0.48 -3.10 18.57
C TYR A 60 -1.64 -2.70 19.46
N LEU A 61 -2.83 -2.54 18.88
CA LEU A 61 -4.01 -2.20 19.66
C LEU A 61 -4.70 -3.45 20.21
N THR A 62 -5.13 -3.37 21.47
CA THR A 62 -6.16 -4.25 22.02
C THR A 62 -7.53 -3.84 21.47
N GLU A 63 -8.53 -4.71 21.62
CA GLU A 63 -9.91 -4.43 21.23
C GLU A 63 -10.48 -3.20 21.94
N GLN A 64 -10.38 -3.17 23.27
CA GLN A 64 -10.85 -2.05 24.08
C GLN A 64 -10.21 -0.72 23.66
N ARG A 65 -8.89 -0.71 23.40
CA ARG A 65 -8.21 0.52 23.00
C ARG A 65 -8.63 0.98 21.60
N ARG A 66 -8.85 0.04 20.69
CA ARG A 66 -9.37 0.33 19.34
C ARG A 66 -10.76 0.96 19.39
N GLN A 67 -11.66 0.44 20.24
CA GLN A 67 -12.98 1.02 20.46
C GLN A 67 -12.90 2.44 21.02
N SER A 68 -12.07 2.66 22.05
CA SER A 68 -11.86 3.99 22.65
C SER A 68 -11.37 5.02 21.61
N LEU A 69 -10.39 4.67 20.78
CA LEU A 69 -9.89 5.56 19.72
C LEU A 69 -10.91 5.82 18.60
N ALA A 70 -11.71 4.81 18.27
CA ALA A 70 -12.77 4.94 17.27
C ALA A 70 -13.80 6.00 17.71
N GLN A 71 -14.22 5.94 18.98
CA GLN A 71 -15.14 6.93 19.56
C GLN A 71 -14.49 8.32 19.66
N GLU A 72 -13.25 8.41 20.16
CA GLU A 72 -12.53 9.67 20.31
C GLU A 72 -12.34 10.41 18.96
N LEU A 73 -12.07 9.67 17.89
CA LEU A 73 -11.74 10.25 16.57
C LEU A 73 -12.92 10.30 15.61
N GLY A 74 -14.09 9.78 15.99
CA GLY A 74 -15.25 9.65 15.11
C GLY A 74 -14.99 8.74 13.90
N LEU A 75 -14.20 7.69 14.08
CA LEU A 75 -13.77 6.76 13.02
C LEU A 75 -14.28 5.35 13.29
N ASN A 76 -14.41 4.54 12.25
CA ASN A 76 -14.74 3.12 12.42
C ASN A 76 -13.53 2.34 12.96
N GLU A 77 -13.75 1.37 13.85
CA GLU A 77 -12.68 0.50 14.38
C GLU A 77 -11.84 -0.16 13.27
N SER A 78 -12.47 -0.50 12.15
CA SER A 78 -11.80 -1.06 10.98
C SER A 78 -10.79 -0.09 10.35
N GLN A 79 -11.12 1.21 10.29
CA GLN A 79 -10.19 2.24 9.80
C GLN A 79 -8.97 2.36 10.71
N ILE A 80 -9.18 2.35 12.04
CA ILE A 80 -8.11 2.34 13.04
C ILE A 80 -7.23 1.09 12.86
N LYS A 81 -7.85 -0.10 12.75
CA LYS A 81 -7.14 -1.37 12.52
C LYS A 81 -6.28 -1.34 11.25
N ILE A 82 -6.85 -0.91 10.13
CA ILE A 82 -6.15 -0.80 8.84
C ILE A 82 -4.99 0.20 8.94
N TRP A 83 -5.19 1.33 9.61
CA TRP A 83 -4.13 2.33 9.78
C TRP A 83 -2.95 1.75 10.57
N PHE A 84 -3.20 1.06 11.69
CA PHE A 84 -2.14 0.41 12.50
C PHE A 84 -1.42 -0.69 11.70
N GLN A 85 -2.15 -1.49 10.93
CA GLN A 85 -1.56 -2.49 10.04
C GLN A 85 -0.65 -1.86 8.99
N ASN A 86 -1.12 -0.80 8.31
CA ASN A 86 -0.35 -0.07 7.30
C ASN A 86 0.88 0.59 7.91
N LYS A 87 0.76 1.17 9.11
CA LYS A 87 1.87 1.79 9.82
C LYS A 87 2.96 0.77 10.15
N ARG A 88 2.60 -0.40 10.68
CA ARG A 88 3.56 -1.51 10.93
C ARG A 88 4.17 -2.03 9.63
N ALA A 89 3.38 -2.19 8.58
CA ALA A 89 3.89 -2.62 7.27
C ALA A 89 4.92 -1.63 6.71
N LYS A 90 4.67 -0.32 6.83
CA LYS A 90 5.62 0.73 6.42
C LYS A 90 6.94 0.62 7.18
N ILE A 91 6.89 0.41 8.50
CA ILE A 91 8.10 0.24 9.32
C ILE A 91 8.83 -1.03 8.90
N LYS A 92 8.13 -2.18 8.82
CA LYS A 92 8.73 -3.44 8.39
C LYS A 92 9.41 -3.33 7.02
N LYS A 93 8.82 -2.59 6.09
CA LYS A 93 9.42 -2.32 4.77
C LYS A 93 10.66 -1.43 4.84
N ALA A 94 10.74 -0.52 5.82
CA ALA A 94 11.88 0.36 6.01
C ALA A 94 13.02 -0.33 6.77
N THR A 95 12.70 -1.24 7.70
CA THR A 95 13.67 -1.92 8.56
C THR A 95 14.07 -3.31 8.06
N GLY A 96 13.28 -3.92 7.17
CA GLY A 96 13.56 -5.26 6.63
C GLY A 96 14.54 -5.23 5.46
N SER A 97 15.32 -6.31 5.31
CA SER A 97 16.17 -6.53 4.12
C SER A 97 15.36 -6.32 2.85
N LYS A 98 15.89 -5.49 1.94
CA LYS A 98 15.32 -5.27 0.62
C LYS A 98 15.13 -6.64 -0.04
N ASN A 99 13.91 -6.95 -0.48
CA ASN A 99 13.64 -8.20 -1.19
C ASN A 99 14.66 -8.35 -2.33
N SER A 100 15.50 -9.40 -2.30
CA SER A 100 16.59 -9.57 -3.27
C SER A 100 16.09 -9.51 -4.72
N LEU A 101 14.92 -10.11 -4.98
CA LEU A 101 14.22 -10.02 -6.25
C LEU A 101 13.85 -8.58 -6.63
N ALA A 102 13.38 -7.77 -5.67
CA ALA A 102 13.09 -6.37 -5.93
C ALA A 102 14.37 -5.59 -6.28
N VAL A 103 15.50 -5.89 -5.63
CA VAL A 103 16.81 -5.28 -5.95
C VAL A 103 17.26 -5.65 -7.37
N HIS A 104 17.12 -6.92 -7.74
CA HIS A 104 17.45 -7.38 -9.09
C HIS A 104 16.58 -6.71 -10.16
N LEU A 105 15.27 -6.61 -9.93
CA LEU A 105 14.33 -5.95 -10.85
C LEU A 105 14.55 -4.43 -10.96
N MET A 106 14.99 -3.78 -9.89
CA MET A 106 15.42 -2.38 -9.93
C MET A 106 16.65 -2.18 -10.81
N ALA A 107 17.67 -3.03 -10.67
CA ALA A 107 18.89 -2.96 -11.45
C ALA A 107 18.64 -3.13 -12.96
N GLN A 108 17.63 -3.91 -13.33
CA GLN A 108 17.20 -4.11 -14.71
C GLN A 108 16.26 -3.02 -15.25
N GLY A 109 15.92 -1.99 -14.46
CA GLY A 109 15.00 -0.93 -14.87
C GLY A 109 13.54 -1.37 -15.04
N LEU A 110 13.21 -2.60 -14.62
CA LEU A 110 11.88 -3.20 -14.76
C LEU A 110 10.95 -2.85 -13.60
N TYR A 111 11.47 -2.29 -12.51
CA TYR A 111 10.71 -1.95 -11.31
C TYR A 111 11.07 -0.57 -10.78
N ASN A 112 10.15 0.39 -10.94
CA ASN A 112 10.30 1.72 -10.35
C ASN A 112 9.79 1.70 -8.90
N HIS A 113 10.73 1.57 -7.97
CA HIS A 113 10.47 1.61 -6.53
C HIS A 113 10.61 3.01 -5.92
N SER A 114 10.49 4.10 -6.69
CA SER A 114 10.61 5.47 -6.18
C SER A 114 9.52 5.79 -5.14
N THR A 115 9.78 5.37 -3.90
CA THR A 115 9.12 5.77 -2.68
C THR A 115 10.17 6.23 -1.68
N THR A 116 11.34 6.69 -2.15
CA THR A 116 12.32 7.33 -1.28
C THR A 116 11.63 8.54 -0.66
N ALA A 117 11.38 8.45 0.65
CA ALA A 117 10.99 9.59 1.42
C ALA A 117 12.04 10.68 1.19
N LYS A 118 11.68 11.75 0.49
CA LYS A 118 12.38 13.03 0.58
C LYS A 118 12.02 13.65 1.93
N ASP A 119 12.47 13.05 3.01
CA ASP A 119 12.53 13.66 4.34
C ASP A 119 13.99 13.56 4.78
N GLY A 120 14.77 14.51 4.30
CA GLY A 120 16.19 14.70 4.56
C GLY A 120 16.54 16.15 4.26
N LYS A 121 15.72 17.07 4.76
CA LYS A 121 16.11 18.46 4.91
C LYS A 121 17.09 18.47 6.08
N ALA A 122 18.39 18.44 5.76
CA ALA A 122 19.44 18.83 6.68
C ALA A 122 19.21 20.32 6.97
N ASP A 123 18.78 20.59 8.19
CA ASP A 123 18.66 21.92 8.76
C ASP A 123 19.85 22.05 9.72
N SER A 124 20.76 22.99 9.46
CA SER A 124 21.78 23.58 10.35
C SER A 124 22.84 22.60 10.93
N GLU A 125 24.14 22.76 10.70
CA GLU A 125 25.00 23.96 10.86
C GLU A 125 26.17 23.96 9.85
#